data_AF-A0A661IWX2-F1
#
_entry.id   AF-A0A661IWX2-F1
#
_cell.length_a   1.000
_cell.length_b   1.000
_cell.length_c   1.000
_cell.angle_alpha   90.00
_cell.angle_beta   90.00
_cell.angle_gamma   90.00
#
_symmetry.space_group_name_H-M   'P 1'
#
loop_
_entity.id
_entity.type
_entity.pdbx_description
1 polymer ?
#
loop_
_entity_poly.entity_id
_entity_poly.type
_entity_poly.pdbx_seq_one_letter_code
_entity_poly.pdbx_strand_id
1 'polypeptide(L)' 'EEIRVEDDRLFSGKPLKESGLREEFGVIVVAVRKATGEAFYNPSPEMVIEKGDVLIVLGERGGLQELERAVKFSEAR' A
#
# COMPACT_ATOMS: atom_id res chain seq x y z
N GLU A 1 3.76 -3.80 8.86
CA GLU A 1 4.54 -2.62 8.39
C GLU A 1 3.60 -1.51 7.98
N GLU A 2 4.03 -0.25 8.11
CA GLU A 2 3.31 0.91 7.54
C GLU A 2 3.98 1.34 6.24
N ILE A 3 3.19 1.56 5.18
CA ILE A 3 3.66 2.02 3.88
C ILE A 3 2.94 3.31 3.56
N ARG A 4 3.70 4.38 3.35
CA ARG A 4 3.14 5.63 2.87
C ARG A 4 3.15 5.67 1.36
N VAL A 5 2.03 6.01 0.77
CA VAL A 5 1.84 6.14 -0.67
C VAL A 5 2.27 7.55 -1.09
N GLU A 6 3.57 7.79 -1.14
CA GLU A 6 4.12 9.08 -1.63
C GLU A 6 4.40 9.06 -3.13
N ASP A 7 4.78 7.90 -3.67
CA ASP A 7 5.01 7.72 -5.11
C ASP A 7 3.73 7.32 -5.84
N ASP A 8 3.38 8.14 -6.81
CA ASP A 8 2.13 8.05 -7.57
C ASP A 8 2.09 6.88 -8.55
N ARG A 9 3.23 6.19 -8.76
CA ARG A 9 3.37 5.22 -9.85
C ARG A 9 2.93 3.80 -9.50
N LEU A 10 3.16 3.35 -8.27
CA LEU A 10 2.91 1.95 -7.91
C LEU A 10 1.45 1.70 -7.55
N PHE A 11 0.91 2.51 -6.63
CA PHE A 11 -0.37 2.24 -5.99
C PHE A 11 -1.42 3.34 -6.16
N SER A 12 -1.02 4.60 -6.35
CA SER A 12 -1.96 5.72 -6.39
C SER A 12 -2.94 5.60 -7.56
N GLY A 13 -4.21 5.91 -7.30
CA GLY A 13 -5.29 5.88 -8.30
C GLY A 13 -5.79 4.47 -8.65
N LYS A 14 -5.32 3.42 -7.97
CA LYS A 14 -5.79 2.04 -8.17
C LYS A 14 -6.63 1.54 -7.00
N PRO A 15 -7.66 0.72 -7.25
CA PRO A 15 -8.31 -0.06 -6.22
C PRO A 15 -7.31 -0.98 -5.49
N LEU A 16 -7.54 -1.24 -4.20
CA LEU A 16 -6.73 -2.18 -3.41
C LEU A 16 -6.58 -3.56 -4.08
N LYS A 17 -7.63 -4.07 -4.72
CA LYS A 17 -7.60 -5.35 -5.45
C LYS A 17 -6.71 -5.35 -6.70
N GLU A 18 -6.36 -4.18 -7.23
CA GLU A 18 -5.54 -4.00 -8.45
C GLU A 18 -4.12 -3.53 -8.11
N SER A 19 -3.76 -3.53 -6.83
CA SER A 19 -2.52 -2.95 -6.33
C SER A 19 -1.30 -3.85 -6.43
N GLY A 20 -1.42 -5.13 -6.77
CA GLY A 20 -0.27 -6.05 -6.73
C GLY A 20 0.03 -6.62 -5.35
N LEU A 21 -0.50 -6.03 -4.27
CA LEU A 21 -0.02 -6.25 -2.90
C LEU A 21 -0.09 -7.73 -2.47
N ARG A 22 -1.17 -8.43 -2.81
CA ARG A 22 -1.37 -9.81 -2.38
C ARG A 22 -0.70 -10.81 -3.30
N GLU A 23 -0.79 -10.58 -4.60
CA GLU A 23 -0.35 -11.47 -5.66
C GLU A 23 1.15 -11.36 -5.93
N GLU A 24 1.73 -10.16 -5.87
CA GLU A 24 3.15 -9.92 -6.11
C GLU A 24 3.98 -10.07 -4.82
N PHE A 25 3.47 -9.55 -3.69
CA PHE A 25 4.24 -9.49 -2.45
C PHE A 25 3.72 -10.42 -1.35
N GLY A 26 2.59 -11.10 -1.54
CA GLY A 26 2.00 -11.94 -0.49
C GLY A 26 1.57 -11.14 0.75
N VAL A 27 1.32 -9.83 0.62
CA VAL A 27 0.90 -8.98 1.73
C VAL A 27 -0.59 -8.65 1.65
N ILE A 28 -1.21 -8.44 2.80
CA ILE A 28 -2.60 -8.02 2.93
C ILE A 28 -2.66 -6.63 3.56
N VAL A 29 -3.63 -5.82 3.11
CA VAL A 29 -3.92 -4.52 3.73
C VAL A 29 -4.96 -4.74 4.81
N VAL A 30 -4.63 -4.39 6.05
CA VAL A 30 -5.55 -4.50 7.20
C VAL A 30 -6.17 -3.17 7.59
N ALA A 31 -5.54 -2.06 7.22
CA ALA A 31 -6.10 -0.74 7.39
C ALA A 31 -5.52 0.27 6.39
N VAL A 32 -6.28 1.31 6.11
CA VAL A 32 -5.89 2.47 5.30
C VAL A 32 -6.16 3.72 6.11
N ARG A 33 -5.13 4.53 6.33
CA ARG A 33 -5.26 5.88 6.88
C ARG A 33 -5.19 6.86 5.72
N LYS A 34 -6.30 7.53 5.42
CA LYS A 34 -6.38 8.53 4.36
C LYS A 34 -5.54 9.75 4.72
N ALA A 35 -5.07 10.46 3.69
CA ALA A 35 -4.39 11.75 3.89
C ALA A 35 -5.23 12.78 4.67
N THR A 36 -6.57 12.65 4.65
CA THR A 36 -7.52 13.46 5.43
C THR A 36 -7.44 13.24 6.94
N GLY A 37 -6.79 12.16 7.38
CA GLY A 37 -6.73 11.72 8.78
C GLY A 37 -7.73 10.62 9.13
N GLU A 38 -8.66 10.29 8.23
CA GLU A 38 -9.62 9.20 8.44
C GLU A 38 -8.94 7.83 8.36
N ALA A 39 -9.36 6.89 9.21
CA ALA A 39 -8.83 5.53 9.22
C ALA A 39 -9.93 4.51 8.92
N PHE A 40 -9.63 3.60 7.99
CA PHE A 40 -10.50 2.52 7.56
C PHE A 40 -9.86 1.20 7.92
N TYR A 41 -10.53 0.38 8.73
CA TYR A 41 -10.09 -0.96 9.11
C TYR A 41 -10.80 -1.99 8.25
N ASN A 42 -10.08 -3.03 7.81
CA ASN A 42 -10.56 -4.00 6.83
C ASN A 42 -11.18 -3.30 5.59
N PRO A 43 -10.38 -2.49 4.86
CA PRO A 43 -10.87 -1.69 3.75
C PRO A 43 -11.49 -2.57 2.66
N SER A 44 -12.49 -2.03 1.96
CA SER A 44 -13.06 -2.69 0.79
C SER A 44 -11.98 -2.90 -0.29
N PRO A 45 -11.96 -4.05 -1.00
CA PRO A 45 -11.08 -4.24 -2.15
C PRO A 45 -11.26 -3.19 -3.27
N GLU A 46 -12.41 -2.52 -3.28
CA GLU A 46 -12.74 -1.44 -4.24
C GLU A 46 -12.29 -0.05 -3.77
N MET A 47 -11.74 0.07 -2.57
CA MET A 47 -11.21 1.34 -2.09
C MET A 47 -10.02 1.75 -2.94
N VAL A 48 -10.09 2.97 -3.49
CA VAL A 48 -9.00 3.57 -4.24
C VAL A 48 -7.94 4.09 -3.28
N ILE A 49 -6.71 3.67 -3.54
CA ILE A 49 -5.51 4.14 -2.85
C ILE A 49 -5.16 5.51 -3.43
N GLU A 50 -5.05 6.52 -2.56
CA GLU A 50 -4.74 7.89 -2.97
C GLU A 50 -3.35 8.30 -2.49
N LYS A 51 -2.77 9.31 -3.17
CA LYS A 51 -1.51 9.90 -2.74
C LYS A 51 -1.63 10.47 -1.33
N GLY A 52 -0.64 10.18 -0.50
CA GLY A 52 -0.59 10.58 0.91
C GLY A 52 -1.29 9.61 1.86
N ASP A 53 -1.99 8.59 1.34
CA ASP A 53 -2.53 7.52 2.17
C ASP A 53 -1.39 6.72 2.84
N VAL A 54 -1.71 6.13 3.98
CA VAL A 54 -0.85 5.16 4.66
C VAL A 54 -1.57 3.82 4.70
N LEU A 55 -0.96 2.83 4.08
CA LEU A 55 -1.41 1.44 4.10
C LEU A 55 -0.74 0.71 5.26
N ILE A 56 -1.55 0.05 6.07
CA ILE A 56 -1.07 -0.85 7.12
C ILE A 56 -1.14 -2.25 6.57
N VAL A 57 0.03 -2.87 6.38
CA VAL A 57 0.16 -4.18 5.72
C VAL A 57 0.70 -5.25 6.66
N LEU A 58 0.24 -6.48 6.44
CA LEU A 58 0.73 -7.70 7.07
C LEU A 58 1.12 -8.73 6.01
N GLY A 59 2.19 -9.48 6.25
CA GLY A 59 2.66 -10.51 5.35
C GLY A 59 3.91 -11.18 5.90
N GLU A 60 4.45 -12.13 5.15
CA GLU A 60 5.71 -12.77 5.52
C GLU A 60 6.90 -11.83 5.33
N ARG A 61 7.98 -12.06 6.09
CA ARG A 61 9.18 -11.21 6.08
C ARG A 61 9.77 -11.01 4.68
N GLY A 62 9.76 -12.05 3.83
CA GLY A 62 10.27 -11.96 2.46
C GLY A 62 9.49 -10.96 1.62
N GLY A 63 8.16 -11.11 1.58
CA GLY A 63 7.26 -10.23 0.85
C GLY A 63 7.27 -8.78 1.35
N LEU A 64 7.32 -8.58 2.67
CA LEU A 64 7.44 -7.24 3.26
C LEU A 64 8.74 -6.56 2.84
N GLN A 65 9.86 -7.28 2.76
CA GLN A 65 11.13 -6.72 2.29
C GLN A 65 11.14 -6.39 0.80
N GLU A 66 10.50 -7.22 -0.03
CA GLU A 66 10.37 -6.95 -1.46
C GLU A 66 9.52 -5.72 -1.72
N LEU A 67 8.40 -5.61 -1.00
CA LEU A 67 7.54 -4.44 -1.05
C LEU A 67 8.26 -3.18 -0.59
N GLU A 68 8.99 -3.25 0.53
CA GLU A 68 9.79 -2.13 1.02
C GLU A 68 10.84 -1.68 -0.01
N ARG A 69 11.50 -2.64 -0.70
CA ARG A 69 12.44 -2.33 -1.79
C ARG A 69 11.74 -1.67 -2.97
N ALA A 70 10.56 -2.15 -3.36
CA ALA A 70 9.79 -1.60 -4.48
C ALA A 70 9.37 -0.14 -4.20
N VAL A 71 8.97 0.16 -2.97
CA VAL A 71 8.56 1.53 -2.56
C VAL A 71 9.77 2.45 -2.37
N LYS A 72 10.85 1.99 -1.72
CA LYS A 72 12.08 2.77 -1.50
C LYS A 72 12.82 3.13 -2.79
N PHE A 73 12.73 2.32 -3.84
CA PHE A 73 13.39 2.64 -5.11
C PHE A 73 12.75 3.81 -5.87
N SER A 74 11.57 4.27 -5.45
CA SER A 74 10.90 5.38 -6.13
C SER A 74 11.40 6.78 -5.74
N GLU A 75 12.18 6.92 -4.66
CA GLU A 75 12.77 8.21 -4.25
C GLU A 75 13.94 8.66 -5.14
N ALA A 76 14.32 7.87 -6.16
CA ALA A 76 15.37 8.22 -7.11
C ALA A 76 14.80 8.72 -8.46
N ARG A 77 14.26 9.94 -8.49
CA ARG A 77 14.31 10.77 -9.71
C ARG A 77 14.16 12.27 -9.47
#